data_AF-A0A202F4B5-F1
#
_entry.id   AF-A0A202F4B5-F1
#
_cell.length_a   1.000
_cell.length_b   1.000
_cell.length_c   1.000
_cell.angle_alpha   90.00
_cell.angle_beta   90.00
_cell.angle_gamma   90.00
#
_symmetry.space_group_name_H-M   'P 1'
#
loop_
_entity.id
_entity.type
_entity.pdbx_description
1 polymer ?
#
loop_
_entity_poly.entity_id
_entity_poly.type
_entity_poly.pdbx_seq_one_letter_code
_entity_poly.pdbx_strand_id
1 'polypeptide(L)'
;MNEKRTLKAWTKEEREQLEKCKKSGHYNVINLCFLINDDYVRTCGTGNMRCESPLGEKYKKLMDNKYDDSAINHLVQDVIDYFAGTAKFPGLKKYYVFLAKSKYPFLIEEENGTFDWSDYPEERYKYEFTEDEIKAIDPRYMAFALEV
;
A
#
# COMPACT_ATOMS: atom_id res chain seq x y z
N MET A 1 2.62 7.96 -24.75
CA MET A 1 2.50 7.76 -23.30
C MET A 1 2.86 6.31 -23.03
N ASN A 2 3.99 6.01 -22.38
CA ASN A 2 4.29 4.63 -22.00
C ASN A 2 3.30 4.25 -20.89
N GLU A 3 2.32 3.40 -21.20
CA GLU A 3 1.45 2.83 -20.18
C GLU A 3 2.31 2.11 -19.15
N LYS A 4 2.24 2.54 -17.89
CA LYS A 4 2.98 1.90 -16.80
C LYS A 4 2.44 0.48 -16.61
N ARG A 5 3.35 -0.49 -16.49
CA ARG A 5 2.99 -1.89 -16.21
C ARG A 5 2.19 -1.96 -14.92
N THR A 6 1.07 -2.68 -14.93
CA THR A 6 0.26 -2.89 -13.73
C THR A 6 0.73 -4.14 -12.99
N LEU A 7 1.18 -3.99 -11.74
CA LEU A 7 1.63 -5.09 -10.90
C LEU A 7 0.43 -5.87 -10.34
N LYS A 8 0.26 -7.12 -10.79
CA LYS A 8 -0.82 -8.03 -10.37
C LYS A 8 -0.29 -9.10 -9.42
N ALA A 9 -1.16 -9.76 -8.65
CA ALA A 9 -0.79 -10.81 -7.69
C ALA A 9 0.10 -10.33 -6.52
N TRP A 10 -0.22 -9.14 -6.00
CA TRP A 10 0.36 -8.59 -4.77
C TRP A 10 -0.73 -8.44 -3.71
N THR A 11 -0.50 -8.94 -2.49
CA THR A 11 -1.41 -8.72 -1.35
C THR A 11 -1.35 -7.27 -0.90
N LYS A 12 -2.29 -6.86 -0.04
CA LYS A 12 -2.31 -5.50 0.49
C LYS A 12 -1.07 -5.20 1.32
N GLU A 13 -0.67 -6.12 2.18
CA GLU A 13 0.46 -5.99 3.09
C GLU A 13 1.78 -5.87 2.33
N GLU A 14 1.95 -6.65 1.25
CA GLU A 14 3.11 -6.57 0.35
C GLU A 14 3.21 -5.21 -0.35
N ARG A 15 2.06 -4.67 -0.81
CA ARG A 15 1.98 -3.34 -1.44
C ARG A 15 2.32 -2.23 -0.46
N GLU A 16 1.69 -2.25 0.71
CA GLU A 16 1.92 -1.26 1.76
C GLU A 16 3.38 -1.25 2.22
N GLN A 17 4.01 -2.42 2.33
CA GLN A 17 5.41 -2.50 2.67
C GLN A 17 6.28 -1.89 1.56
N LEU A 18 6.02 -2.20 0.29
CA LEU A 18 6.77 -1.64 -0.82
C LEU A 18 6.62 -0.12 -0.93
N GLU A 19 5.40 0.38 -0.68
CA GLU A 19 5.08 1.81 -0.56
C GLU A 19 5.83 2.49 0.59
N LYS A 20 5.82 1.88 1.79
CA LYS A 20 6.56 2.39 2.96
C LYS A 20 8.08 2.40 2.70
N CYS A 21 8.63 1.36 2.08
CA CYS A 21 10.04 1.31 1.69
C CYS A 21 10.40 2.44 0.71
N LYS A 22 9.57 2.67 -0.32
CA LYS A 22 9.78 3.74 -1.31
C LYS A 22 9.63 5.15 -0.71
N LYS A 23 8.62 5.38 0.14
CA LYS A 23 8.35 6.68 0.79
C LYS A 23 9.40 7.04 1.84
N SER A 24 9.92 6.06 2.57
CA SER A 24 10.89 6.32 3.64
C SER A 24 12.26 6.79 3.15
N GLY A 25 12.60 6.55 1.88
CA GLY A 25 13.90 6.92 1.30
C GLY A 25 15.11 6.19 1.89
N HIS A 26 14.89 5.32 2.90
CA HIS A 26 15.95 4.58 3.58
C HIS A 26 16.51 3.41 2.76
N TYR A 27 15.75 2.95 1.76
CA TYR A 27 16.14 1.83 0.91
C TYR A 27 16.19 2.29 -0.53
N ASN A 28 17.39 2.25 -1.13
CA ASN A 28 17.46 2.15 -2.58
C ASN A 28 17.03 0.74 -3.02
N VAL A 29 16.67 0.58 -4.29
CA VAL A 29 16.15 -0.69 -4.83
C VAL A 29 17.13 -1.87 -4.62
N ILE A 30 18.43 -1.61 -4.69
CA ILE A 30 19.47 -2.62 -4.51
C ILE A 30 19.45 -3.14 -3.07
N ASN A 31 19.45 -2.23 -2.09
CA ASN A 31 19.38 -2.57 -0.68
C ASN A 31 18.09 -3.32 -0.34
N LEU A 32 16.96 -2.92 -0.94
CA LEU A 32 15.70 -3.63 -0.75
C LEU A 32 15.76 -5.06 -1.29
N CYS A 33 16.28 -5.27 -2.50
CA CYS A 33 16.44 -6.61 -3.06
C CYS A 33 17.39 -7.49 -2.22
N PHE A 34 18.47 -6.91 -1.69
CA PHE A 34 19.35 -7.61 -0.74
C PHE A 34 18.61 -8.01 0.55
N LEU A 35 17.77 -7.13 1.09
CA LEU A 35 17.02 -7.37 2.32
C LEU A 35 15.81 -8.30 2.15
N ILE A 36 15.31 -8.44 0.93
CA ILE A 36 14.29 -9.45 0.59
C ILE A 36 14.93 -10.84 0.54
N ASN A 37 16.18 -10.93 0.06
CA ASN A 37 16.95 -12.18 -0.09
C ASN A 37 17.54 -12.68 1.23
N ASP A 38 18.15 -11.78 2.00
CA ASP A 38 18.58 -12.09 3.36
C ASP A 38 17.31 -12.18 4.23
N ASP A 39 17.23 -13.16 5.14
CA ASP A 39 16.08 -13.43 6.05
C ASP A 39 15.91 -12.32 7.12
N TYR A 40 16.29 -11.10 6.74
CA TYR A 40 16.69 -9.96 7.54
C TYR A 40 15.80 -8.76 7.30
N VAL A 41 14.49 -8.99 7.21
CA VAL A 41 13.56 -7.88 7.35
C VAL A 41 13.35 -7.57 8.82
N ARG A 42 14.38 -6.94 9.40
CA ARG A 42 14.20 -6.06 10.55
C ARG A 42 13.36 -4.87 10.08
N THR A 43 12.03 -4.95 10.13
CA THR A 43 11.23 -3.75 9.93
C THR A 43 11.41 -2.82 11.13
N CYS A 44 11.84 -1.60 10.81
CA CYS A 44 11.30 -0.38 11.39
C CYS A 44 11.34 -0.31 12.93
N GLY A 45 12.47 0.16 13.46
CA GLY A 45 12.42 1.05 14.63
C GLY A 45 12.90 0.52 15.98
N THR A 46 13.07 -0.78 16.20
CA THR A 46 13.66 -1.26 17.48
C THR A 46 14.52 -2.50 17.27
N GLY A 47 15.75 -2.46 17.78
CA GLY A 47 16.68 -3.58 17.68
C GLY A 47 16.09 -4.86 18.29
N ASN A 48 16.16 -5.95 17.53
CA ASN A 48 15.88 -7.33 17.95
C ASN A 48 14.44 -7.85 17.89
N MET A 49 13.74 -7.68 16.78
CA MET A 49 12.68 -8.61 16.38
C MET A 49 12.92 -9.11 14.95
N ARG A 50 12.90 -10.44 14.77
CA ARG A 50 12.68 -11.07 13.46
C ARG A 50 11.23 -10.80 13.11
N CYS A 51 10.97 -9.69 12.43
CA CYS A 51 9.64 -9.39 11.94
C CYS A 51 9.51 -10.12 10.60
N GLU A 52 8.60 -11.08 10.52
CA GLU A 52 8.23 -11.67 9.25
C GLU A 52 7.71 -10.54 8.35
N SER A 53 8.43 -10.29 7.28
CA SER A 53 8.09 -9.27 6.30
C SER A 53 7.22 -9.89 5.24
N PRO A 54 6.08 -9.27 4.87
CA PRO A 54 5.28 -9.73 3.74
C PRO A 54 6.13 -9.99 2.47
N LEU A 55 7.09 -9.10 2.16
CA LEU A 55 8.02 -9.28 1.04
C LEU A 55 9.03 -10.42 1.24
N GLY A 56 9.54 -10.59 2.46
CA GLY A 56 10.49 -11.65 2.80
C GLY A 56 9.83 -13.02 2.81
N GLU A 57 8.62 -13.13 3.35
CA GLU A 57 7.79 -14.32 3.27
C GLU A 57 7.44 -14.69 1.83
N LYS A 58 7.10 -13.70 1.00
CA LYS A 58 6.84 -13.93 -0.42
C LYS A 58 8.06 -14.53 -1.10
N TYR A 59 9.24 -13.96 -0.88
CA TYR A 59 10.50 -14.47 -1.41
C TYR A 59 10.79 -15.90 -0.90
N LYS A 60 10.68 -16.14 0.41
CA LYS A 60 10.88 -17.47 1.01
C LYS A 60 9.95 -18.52 0.43
N LYS A 61 8.65 -18.21 0.25
CA LYS A 61 7.69 -19.13 -0.39
C LYS A 61 8.08 -19.48 -1.82
N LEU A 62 8.69 -18.56 -2.56
CA LEU A 62 9.20 -18.82 -3.91
C LEU A 62 10.45 -19.72 -3.89
N MET A 63 11.33 -19.53 -2.90
CA MET A 63 12.52 -20.37 -2.70
C MET A 63 12.14 -21.81 -2.29
N ASP A 64 11.20 -21.95 -1.35
CA ASP A 64 10.74 -23.25 -0.83
C ASP A 64 10.00 -24.08 -1.90
N ASN A 65 9.36 -23.43 -2.88
CA ASN A 65 8.69 -24.08 -4.01
C ASN A 65 9.68 -24.45 -5.15
N LYS A 66 10.71 -25.24 -4.82
CA LYS A 66 11.66 -25.85 -5.78
C LYS A 66 12.50 -24.87 -6.61
N TYR A 67 12.84 -23.68 -6.09
CA TYR A 67 13.64 -22.71 -6.83
C TYR A 67 13.04 -22.38 -8.21
N ASP A 68 11.87 -21.74 -8.21
CA ASP A 68 11.36 -21.11 -9.43
C ASP A 68 12.11 -19.79 -9.65
N ASP A 69 13.29 -19.89 -10.28
CA ASP A 69 14.13 -18.74 -10.65
C ASP A 69 13.34 -17.72 -11.48
N SER A 70 12.36 -18.16 -12.27
CA SER A 70 11.51 -17.27 -13.06
C SER A 70 10.63 -16.43 -12.15
N ALA A 71 9.98 -17.04 -11.16
CA ALA A 71 9.13 -16.31 -10.22
C ALA A 71 9.92 -15.33 -9.34
N ILE A 72 11.12 -15.72 -8.92
CA ILE A 72 12.04 -14.84 -8.16
C ILE A 72 12.47 -13.65 -9.01
N ASN A 73 12.88 -13.89 -10.27
CA ASN A 73 13.26 -12.83 -11.19
C ASN A 73 12.08 -11.87 -11.46
N HIS A 74 10.85 -12.38 -11.58
CA HIS A 74 9.67 -11.54 -11.69
C HIS A 74 9.42 -10.70 -10.44
N LEU A 75 9.57 -11.24 -9.23
CA LEU A 75 9.44 -10.48 -7.99
C LEU A 75 10.46 -9.33 -7.93
N VAL A 76 11.73 -9.60 -8.25
CA VAL A 76 12.79 -8.59 -8.29
C VAL A 76 12.48 -7.53 -9.35
N GLN A 77 12.04 -7.93 -10.54
CA GLN A 77 11.69 -7.00 -11.61
C GLN A 77 10.48 -6.11 -11.23
N ASP A 78 9.47 -6.65 -10.56
CA ASP A 78 8.33 -5.89 -10.05
C ASP A 78 8.78 -4.78 -9.08
N VAL A 79 9.69 -5.11 -8.15
CA VAL A 79 10.27 -4.15 -7.21
C VAL A 79 11.06 -3.07 -7.94
N ILE A 80 11.90 -3.46 -8.91
CA ILE A 80 12.68 -2.51 -9.72
C ILE A 80 11.77 -1.56 -10.49
N ASP A 81 10.80 -2.10 -11.22
CA ASP A 81 9.90 -1.29 -12.04
C ASP A 81 9.06 -0.34 -11.17
N TYR A 82 8.64 -0.79 -9.98
CA TYR A 82 7.92 0.05 -9.05
C TYR A 82 8.77 1.23 -8.54
N PHE A 83 10.02 0.97 -8.17
CA PHE A 83 10.95 2.01 -7.70
C PHE A 83 11.33 2.98 -8.82
N ALA A 84 11.56 2.48 -10.03
CA ALA A 84 11.81 3.28 -11.24
C ALA A 84 10.57 4.05 -11.73
N GLY A 85 9.38 3.71 -11.22
CA GLY A 85 8.12 4.35 -11.61
C GLY A 85 7.60 3.92 -12.98
N THR A 86 8.17 2.85 -13.56
CA THR A 86 7.74 2.21 -14.82
C THR A 86 6.62 1.19 -14.60
N ALA A 87 6.41 0.76 -13.36
CA ALA A 87 5.23 0.03 -12.92
C ALA A 87 4.45 0.75 -11.82
N LYS A 88 3.17 0.42 -11.70
CA LYS A 88 2.28 0.84 -10.61
C LYS A 88 1.46 -0.35 -10.14
N PHE A 89 1.10 -0.36 -8.87
CA PHE A 89 -0.02 -1.21 -8.46
C PHE A 89 -1.29 -0.74 -9.18
N PRO A 90 -2.26 -1.63 -9.43
CA PRO A 90 -3.60 -1.19 -9.76
C PRO A 90 -3.98 -0.17 -8.69
N GLY A 91 -4.40 1.02 -9.11
CA GLY A 91 -4.69 2.10 -8.18
C GLY A 91 -5.57 1.55 -7.08
N LEU A 92 -5.18 1.77 -5.82
CA LEU A 92 -6.10 1.54 -4.72
C LEU A 92 -7.32 2.38 -5.06
N LYS A 93 -8.45 1.72 -5.33
CA LYS A 93 -9.68 2.45 -5.58
C LYS A 93 -9.92 3.31 -4.36
N LYS A 94 -9.95 4.62 -4.63
CA LYS A 94 -10.23 5.59 -3.61
C LYS A 94 -11.68 5.99 -3.72
N TYR A 95 -12.23 6.36 -2.59
CA TYR A 95 -13.62 6.70 -2.46
C TYR A 95 -13.76 7.95 -1.61
N TYR A 96 -14.71 8.80 -1.96
CA TYR A 96 -15.32 9.74 -1.02
C TYR A 96 -16.44 9.03 -0.27
N VAL A 97 -16.59 9.24 1.03
CA VAL A 97 -17.82 8.85 1.74
C VAL A 97 -18.75 10.07 1.74
N PHE A 98 -19.90 9.96 1.06
CA PHE A 98 -20.81 11.07 0.79
C PHE A 98 -22.24 10.84 1.28
N LEU A 99 -22.72 11.69 2.21
CA LEU A 99 -24.08 11.67 2.73
C LEU A 99 -24.95 12.77 2.10
N ALA A 100 -25.66 12.43 1.03
CA ALA A 100 -26.41 13.37 0.19
C ALA A 100 -27.46 14.27 0.88
N LYS A 101 -27.88 13.97 2.11
CA LYS A 101 -28.89 14.75 2.87
C LYS A 101 -28.33 15.39 4.15
N SER A 102 -27.00 15.44 4.30
CA SER A 102 -26.33 16.08 5.43
C SER A 102 -25.92 17.52 5.09
N LYS A 103 -25.87 18.39 6.10
CA LYS A 103 -25.27 19.74 5.98
C LYS A 103 -23.75 19.65 5.76
N TYR A 104 -23.13 18.58 6.24
CA TYR A 104 -21.72 18.25 6.10
C TYR A 104 -21.65 16.85 5.48
N PRO A 105 -21.63 16.73 4.14
CA PRO A 105 -21.85 15.45 3.50
C PRO A 105 -20.56 14.65 3.27
N PHE A 106 -19.36 15.21 3.45
CA PHE A 106 -18.10 14.52 3.19
C PHE A 106 -17.44 14.08 4.48
N LEU A 107 -17.07 12.79 4.58
CA LEU A 107 -16.21 12.32 5.67
C LEU A 107 -14.78 12.86 5.48
N ILE A 108 -14.19 13.35 6.54
CA ILE A 108 -12.81 13.82 6.59
C ILE A 108 -12.07 13.21 7.78
N GLU A 109 -10.75 13.04 7.63
CA GLU A 109 -9.83 12.68 8.71
C GLU A 109 -8.91 13.89 8.98
N GLU A 110 -8.94 14.38 10.22
CA GLU A 110 -8.10 15.46 10.71
C GLU A 110 -6.65 14.99 10.96
N GLU A 111 -5.71 15.93 11.10
CA GLU A 111 -4.28 15.60 11.34
C GLU A 111 -4.03 14.79 12.62
N ASN A 112 -4.91 14.91 13.61
CA ASN A 112 -4.86 14.16 14.87
C ASN A 112 -5.46 12.73 14.76
N GLY A 113 -5.95 12.34 13.57
CA GLY A 113 -6.59 11.05 13.29
C GLY A 113 -8.07 10.97 13.69
N THR A 114 -8.72 12.08 14.08
CA THR A 114 -10.17 12.09 14.32
C THR A 114 -10.95 12.21 13.03
N PHE A 115 -12.08 11.53 12.96
CA PHE A 115 -13.00 11.59 11.82
C PHE A 115 -14.14 12.56 12.10
N ASP A 116 -14.41 13.46 11.16
CA ASP A 116 -15.54 14.40 11.21
C ASP A 116 -16.17 14.55 9.81
N TRP A 117 -17.18 15.40 9.70
CA TRP A 117 -17.88 15.70 8.46
C TRP A 117 -17.66 17.16 8.03
N SER A 118 -17.33 17.38 6.76
CA SER A 118 -17.20 18.70 6.15
C SER A 118 -18.26 18.92 5.06
N ASP A 119 -18.56 20.19 4.76
CA ASP A 119 -19.45 20.61 3.69
C ASP A 119 -18.80 20.48 2.30
N TYR A 120 -17.47 20.38 2.23
CA TYR A 120 -16.72 20.12 1.00
C TYR A 120 -15.41 19.34 1.28
N PRO A 121 -14.81 18.70 0.26
CA PRO A 121 -13.49 18.09 0.41
C PRO A 121 -12.43 19.20 0.53
N GLU A 122 -11.85 19.34 1.71
CA GLU A 122 -10.84 20.34 2.02
C GLU A 122 -9.43 19.77 1.87
N GLU A 123 -8.54 20.46 1.14
CA GLU A 123 -7.16 20.00 0.90
C GLU A 123 -6.33 19.78 2.18
N ARG A 124 -6.68 20.45 3.28
CA ARG A 124 -6.01 20.29 4.58
C ARG A 124 -6.36 18.99 5.32
N TYR A 125 -7.39 18.27 4.88
CA TYR A 125 -7.83 17.03 5.48
C TYR A 125 -7.70 15.88 4.51
N LYS A 126 -7.62 14.65 5.03
CA LYS A 126 -7.76 13.47 4.18
C LYS A 126 -9.25 13.21 3.98
N TYR A 127 -9.69 13.20 2.72
CA TYR A 127 -11.10 13.00 2.35
C TYR A 127 -11.30 11.86 1.34
N GLU A 128 -10.21 11.28 0.83
CA GLU A 128 -10.22 10.07 0.01
C GLU A 128 -9.75 8.87 0.82
N PHE A 129 -10.53 7.79 0.78
CA PHE A 129 -10.29 6.57 1.56
C PHE A 129 -10.29 5.35 0.66
N THR A 130 -9.51 4.35 1.01
CA THR A 130 -9.65 2.99 0.45
C THR A 130 -10.84 2.27 1.06
N GLU A 131 -11.32 1.21 0.39
CA GLU A 131 -12.41 0.37 0.91
C GLU A 131 -12.13 -0.16 2.32
N ASP A 132 -10.88 -0.56 2.60
CA ASP A 132 -10.51 -1.08 3.91
C ASP A 132 -10.42 0.00 4.98
N GLU A 133 -9.99 1.21 4.63
CA GLU A 133 -10.01 2.35 5.55
C GLU A 133 -11.46 2.70 5.92
N ILE A 134 -12.37 2.72 4.95
CA ILE A 134 -13.80 2.95 5.22
C ILE A 134 -14.35 1.86 6.14
N LYS A 135 -14.06 0.58 5.87
CA LYS A 135 -14.49 -0.53 6.72
C LYS A 135 -13.90 -0.49 8.14
N ALA A 136 -12.67 0.02 8.28
CA ALA A 136 -12.03 0.18 9.58
C ALA A 136 -12.65 1.32 10.40
N ILE A 137 -13.13 2.38 9.73
CA ILE A 137 -13.89 3.48 10.36
C ILE A 137 -15.29 2.99 10.75
N ASP A 138 -16.08 2.60 9.75
CA ASP A 138 -17.39 1.97 9.90
C ASP A 138 -17.79 1.27 8.59
N PRO A 139 -17.99 -0.06 8.57
CA PRO A 139 -18.34 -0.79 7.35
C PRO A 139 -19.65 -0.33 6.71
N ARG A 140 -20.55 0.33 7.45
CA ARG A 140 -21.80 0.90 6.89
C ARG A 140 -21.54 2.07 5.95
N TYR A 141 -20.39 2.74 6.07
CA TYR A 141 -20.02 3.86 5.20
C TYR A 141 -19.74 3.44 3.77
N MET A 142 -19.47 2.15 3.51
CA MET A 142 -19.31 1.64 2.14
C MET A 142 -20.56 1.83 1.28
N ALA A 143 -21.77 1.86 1.87
CA ALA A 143 -23.00 2.14 1.13
C ALA A 143 -23.07 3.57 0.57
N PHE A 144 -22.19 4.46 1.07
CA PHE A 144 -22.10 5.86 0.71
C PHE A 144 -20.77 6.21 0.01
N ALA A 145 -19.96 5.18 -0.33
CA ALA A 145 -18.68 5.34 -0.98
C ALA A 145 -18.85 5.62 -2.48
N LEU A 146 -18.29 6.74 -2.95
CA LEU A 146 -18.27 7.15 -4.36
C LEU A 146 -16.83 7.07 -4.88
N GLU A 147 -16.59 6.25 -5.90
CA GLU A 147 -15.26 6.04 -6.49
C GLU A 147 -14.71 7.35 -7.10
N VAL A 148 -13.43 7.60 -6.86
CA VAL A 148 -12.66 8.78 -7.30
C VAL A 148 -11.75 8.45 -8.46
#